data_AF-A0A7C7A9K6-F1
#
_entry.id   AF-A0A7C7A9K6-F1
#
_cell.length_a   1.000
_cell.length_b   1.000
_cell.length_c   1.000
_cell.angle_alpha   90.00
_cell.angle_beta   90.00
_cell.angle_gamma   90.00
#
_symmetry.space_group_name_H-M   'P 1'
#
loop_
_entity.id
_entity.type
_entity.pdbx_description
1 polymer ?
#
loop_
_entity_poly.entity_id
_entity_poly.type
_entity_poly.pdbx_seq_one_letter_code
_entity_poly.pdbx_strand_id
1 'polypeptide(L)'
;MIIQKTIERKLTVREAAQALGLSERQIFRLKKRFSEQDESFVIHKNKGHKPVNATPQEVVSKVIYLKQNVNFDANFSHFRDLFEEKEGIILSQPTVYRILSSAGIESHRKHRKTHKTHRSKKRKPQAGMLLQIE
;
A
#
# COMPACT_ATOMS: atom_id res chain seq x y z
N MET A 1 -4.25 -20.54 -20.43
CA MET A 1 -3.65 -19.20 -20.73
C MET A 1 -3.16 -19.10 -22.18
N ILE A 2 -3.03 -17.90 -22.77
CA ILE A 2 -2.45 -17.72 -24.13
C ILE A 2 -1.02 -18.29 -24.20
N ILE A 3 -0.20 -18.10 -23.16
CA ILE A 3 1.16 -18.65 -23.05
C ILE A 3 1.15 -20.18 -23.09
N GLN A 4 0.22 -20.84 -22.40
CA GLN A 4 0.08 -22.30 -22.43
C GLN A 4 -0.21 -22.81 -23.85
N LYS A 5 -1.08 -22.11 -24.60
CA LYS A 5 -1.35 -22.42 -26.02
C LYS A 5 -0.10 -22.31 -26.90
N THR A 6 0.84 -21.40 -26.58
CA THR A 6 2.14 -21.32 -27.29
C THR A 6 3.12 -22.44 -26.95
N ILE A 7 2.94 -23.10 -25.80
CA ILE A 7 3.74 -24.26 -25.38
C ILE A 7 3.20 -25.52 -26.06
N GLU A 8 1.87 -25.66 -26.11
CA GLU A 8 1.14 -26.72 -26.82
C GLU A 8 1.26 -26.63 -28.37
N ARG A 9 2.05 -25.68 -28.90
CA ARG A 9 2.22 -25.40 -30.34
C ARG A 9 0.92 -25.09 -31.09
N LYS A 10 -0.14 -24.73 -30.37
CA LYS A 10 -1.45 -24.32 -30.94
C LYS A 10 -1.47 -22.86 -31.39
N LEU A 11 -0.46 -22.07 -31.02
CA LEU A 11 -0.38 -20.64 -31.27
C LEU A 11 1.08 -20.22 -31.44
N THR A 12 1.38 -19.43 -32.46
CA THR A 12 2.75 -18.96 -32.70
C THR A 12 3.15 -17.86 -31.71
N VAL A 13 4.45 -17.61 -31.55
CA VAL A 13 4.96 -16.54 -30.66
C VAL A 13 4.46 -15.17 -31.11
N ARG A 14 4.39 -14.93 -32.42
CA ARG A 14 3.93 -13.68 -33.02
C ARG A 14 2.44 -13.43 -32.81
N GLU A 15 1.60 -14.46 -32.99
CA GLU A 15 0.17 -14.37 -32.69
C GLU A 15 -0.08 -14.13 -31.19
N ALA A 16 0.72 -14.75 -30.31
CA ALA A 16 0.62 -14.54 -28.87
C ALA A 16 1.05 -13.13 -28.44
N ALA A 17 2.09 -12.61 -29.09
CA ALA A 17 2.56 -11.23 -28.90
C ALA A 17 1.45 -10.23 -29.27
N GLN A 18 0.80 -10.43 -30.42
CA GLN A 18 -0.32 -9.60 -30.87
C GLN A 18 -1.54 -9.71 -29.94
N ALA A 19 -1.90 -10.93 -29.52
CA ALA A 19 -3.05 -11.16 -28.63
C ALA A 19 -2.86 -10.59 -27.22
N LEU A 20 -1.63 -10.54 -26.72
CA LEU A 20 -1.30 -10.02 -25.38
C LEU A 20 -0.80 -8.57 -25.38
N GLY A 21 -0.58 -7.96 -26.55
CA GLY A 21 0.02 -6.62 -26.65
C GLY A 21 1.45 -6.57 -26.09
N LEU A 22 2.20 -7.67 -26.19
CA LEU A 22 3.56 -7.80 -25.66
C LEU A 22 4.59 -7.98 -26.78
N SER A 23 5.85 -7.68 -26.50
CA SER A 23 6.93 -8.00 -27.45
C SER A 23 7.16 -9.53 -27.55
N GLU A 24 7.61 -10.01 -28.71
CA GLU A 24 7.98 -11.42 -28.88
C GLU A 24 9.03 -11.87 -27.85
N ARG A 25 9.98 -10.98 -27.51
CA ARG A 25 10.97 -11.22 -26.45
C ARG A 25 10.33 -11.46 -25.08
N GLN A 26 9.28 -10.72 -24.74
CA GLN A 26 8.52 -10.96 -23.51
C GLN A 26 7.79 -12.30 -23.56
N ILE A 27 7.22 -12.69 -24.70
CA ILE A 27 6.60 -14.01 -24.86
C ILE A 27 7.62 -15.14 -24.66
N PHE A 28 8.82 -15.04 -25.24
CA PHE A 28 9.91 -16.00 -25.00
C PHE A 28 10.30 -16.08 -23.52
N ARG A 29 10.40 -14.92 -22.84
CA ARG A 29 10.67 -14.87 -21.39
C ARG A 29 9.58 -15.55 -20.58
N LEU A 30 8.31 -15.30 -20.90
CA LEU A 30 7.16 -15.88 -20.23
C LEU A 30 7.07 -17.38 -20.47
N LYS A 31 7.33 -17.83 -21.70
CA LYS A 31 7.43 -19.24 -22.07
C LYS A 31 8.51 -19.97 -21.28
N LYS A 32 9.71 -19.38 -21.15
CA LYS A 32 10.79 -19.92 -20.31
C LYS A 32 10.38 -20.03 -18.84
N ARG A 33 9.79 -18.96 -18.28
CA ARG A 33 9.31 -18.92 -16.89
C ARG A 33 8.23 -19.97 -16.61
N PHE A 34 7.27 -20.12 -17.51
CA PHE A 34 6.20 -21.11 -17.41
C PHE A 34 6.76 -22.53 -17.42
N SER A 35 7.77 -22.81 -18.25
CA SER A 35 8.41 -24.13 -18.29
C SER A 35 9.21 -24.49 -17.02
N GLU A 36 9.63 -23.49 -16.24
CA GLU A 36 10.42 -23.70 -15.01
C GLU A 36 9.57 -23.79 -13.75
N GLN A 37 8.39 -23.15 -13.72
CA GLN A 37 7.63 -22.90 -12.49
C GLN A 37 6.12 -23.18 -12.62
N ASP A 38 5.64 -23.73 -13.75
CA ASP A 38 4.21 -23.89 -14.08
C ASP A 38 3.44 -22.58 -13.81
N GLU A 39 2.15 -22.63 -13.44
CA GLU A 39 1.31 -21.44 -13.21
C GLU A 39 1.78 -20.52 -12.07
N SER A 40 2.66 -21.02 -11.20
CA SER A 40 3.19 -20.24 -10.06
C SER A 40 4.06 -19.06 -10.49
N PHE A 41 4.52 -19.02 -11.76
CA PHE A 41 5.30 -17.89 -12.31
C PHE A 41 4.53 -16.56 -12.35
N VAL A 42 3.19 -16.59 -12.32
CA VAL A 42 2.34 -15.39 -12.29
C VAL A 42 2.51 -14.64 -10.98
N ILE A 43 2.91 -15.35 -9.92
CA ILE A 43 3.14 -14.75 -8.62
C ILE A 43 4.39 -13.87 -8.69
N HIS A 44 4.23 -12.60 -8.31
CA HIS A 44 5.35 -11.67 -8.21
C HIS A 44 6.44 -12.26 -7.29
N LYS A 45 7.69 -12.26 -7.74
CA LYS A 45 8.79 -12.93 -7.02
C LYS A 45 9.10 -12.35 -5.63
N ASN A 46 8.72 -11.09 -5.39
CA ASN A 46 8.84 -10.47 -4.06
C ASN A 46 7.62 -10.74 -3.17
N LYS A 47 6.60 -11.48 -3.64
CA LYS A 47 5.44 -11.84 -2.83
C LYS A 47 5.91 -12.76 -1.70
N GLY A 48 5.64 -12.37 -0.45
CA GLY A 48 6.04 -13.14 0.73
C GLY A 48 7.43 -12.82 1.28
N HIS A 49 8.28 -12.09 0.54
CA HIS A 49 9.58 -11.66 1.06
C HIS A 49 9.45 -10.35 1.86
N LYS A 50 10.05 -10.33 3.06
CA LYS A 50 10.20 -9.09 3.83
C LYS A 50 11.26 -8.20 3.15
N PRO A 51 10.99 -6.90 2.93
CA PRO A 51 12.01 -5.97 2.43
C PRO A 51 13.21 -5.90 3.39
N VAL A 52 14.40 -5.66 2.85
CA VAL A 52 15.63 -5.46 3.66
C VAL A 52 15.47 -4.30 4.65
N ASN A 53 14.74 -3.28 4.23
CA ASN A 53 14.51 -2.05 4.98
C ASN A 53 13.32 -2.17 5.95
N ALA A 54 12.78 -3.38 6.13
CA ALA A 54 11.65 -3.61 7.02
C ALA A 54 12.07 -3.44 8.48
N THR A 55 11.18 -2.86 9.28
CA THR A 55 11.37 -2.75 10.72
C THR A 55 11.50 -4.17 11.33
N PRO A 56 12.51 -4.43 12.17
CA PRO A 56 12.68 -5.74 12.81
C PRO A 56 11.42 -6.16 13.56
N GLN A 57 11.11 -7.46 13.50
CA GLN A 57 9.89 -7.99 14.11
C GLN A 57 9.85 -7.76 15.62
N GLU A 58 11.00 -7.80 16.29
CA GLU A 58 11.16 -7.53 17.72
C GLU A 58 10.68 -6.12 18.08
N VAL A 59 11.07 -5.12 17.30
CA VAL A 59 10.65 -3.72 17.48
C VAL A 59 9.15 -3.59 17.25
N VAL A 60 8.62 -4.26 16.23
CA VAL A 60 7.17 -4.27 15.95
C VAL A 60 6.38 -4.84 17.13
N SER A 61 6.80 -5.99 17.66
CA SER A 61 6.16 -6.62 18.81
C SER A 61 6.23 -5.74 20.06
N LYS A 62 7.38 -5.10 20.29
CA LYS A 62 7.58 -4.18 21.43
C LYS A 62 6.67 -2.96 21.36
N VAL A 63 6.54 -2.35 20.17
CA VAL A 63 5.63 -1.23 19.93
C VAL A 63 4.17 -1.61 20.25
N ILE A 64 3.72 -2.77 19.78
CA ILE A 64 2.36 -3.28 20.03
C ILE A 64 2.15 -3.51 21.54
N TYR A 65 3.10 -4.20 22.18
CA TYR A 65 3.03 -4.51 23.61
C TYR A 65 2.94 -3.25 24.47
N LEU A 66 3.80 -2.25 24.25
CA LEU A 66 3.82 -1.02 25.03
C LEU A 66 2.55 -0.19 24.81
N LYS A 67 2.04 -0.15 23.57
CA LYS A 67 0.81 0.58 23.26
C LYS A 67 -0.43 -0.03 23.93
N GLN A 68 -0.44 -1.35 24.11
CA GLN A 68 -1.56 -2.07 24.74
C GLN A 68 -1.50 -2.04 26.27
N ASN A 69 -0.32 -2.22 26.87
CA ASN A 69 -0.20 -2.47 28.31
C ASN A 69 0.21 -1.24 29.14
N VAL A 70 1.02 -0.34 28.58
CA VAL A 70 1.64 0.75 29.37
C VAL A 70 1.10 2.11 28.95
N ASN A 71 0.98 2.35 27.64
CA ASN A 71 0.65 3.65 27.07
C ASN A 71 -0.67 3.60 26.31
N PHE A 72 -1.72 3.07 26.98
CA PHE A 72 -3.05 2.95 26.38
C PHE A 72 -3.60 4.32 25.98
N ASP A 73 -3.60 5.31 26.87
CA ASP A 73 -4.25 6.62 26.61
C ASP A 73 -3.48 7.56 25.66
N ALA A 74 -2.23 7.22 25.30
CA ALA A 74 -1.42 8.06 24.43
C ALA A 74 -1.93 8.02 22.98
N ASN A 75 -2.02 9.20 22.35
CA ASN A 75 -2.17 9.30 20.89
C ASN A 75 -0.90 8.79 20.18
N PHE A 76 -0.96 8.47 18.89
CA PHE A 76 0.18 7.87 18.20
C PHE A 76 1.42 8.79 18.09
N SER A 77 1.22 10.11 18.03
CA SER A 77 2.33 11.06 18.03
C SER A 77 3.05 11.06 19.38
N HIS A 78 2.28 11.18 20.46
CA HIS A 78 2.79 11.19 21.82
C HIS A 78 3.40 9.83 22.20
N PHE A 79 2.80 8.73 21.74
CA PHE A 79 3.36 7.40 21.91
C PHE A 79 4.72 7.26 21.22
N ARG A 80 4.90 7.84 20.02
CA ARG A 80 6.22 7.88 19.35
C ARG A 80 7.24 8.57 20.25
N ASP A 81 6.91 9.75 20.76
CA ASP A 81 7.83 10.54 21.59
C ASP A 81 8.23 9.76 22.86
N LEU A 82 7.25 9.16 23.54
CA LEU A 82 7.50 8.32 24.72
C LEU A 82 8.30 7.05 24.39
N PHE A 83 8.08 6.46 23.22
CA PHE A 83 8.81 5.29 22.77
C PHE A 83 10.28 5.63 22.49
N GLU A 84 10.53 6.76 21.85
CA GLU A 84 11.88 7.27 21.60
C GLU A 84 12.61 7.60 22.91
N GLU A 85 11.94 8.27 23.84
CA GLU A 85 12.50 8.63 25.15
C GLU A 85 12.83 7.42 26.02
N LYS A 86 11.94 6.42 26.09
CA LYS A 86 12.11 5.25 26.97
C LYS A 86 13.01 4.16 26.39
N GLU A 87 12.92 3.93 25.08
CA GLU A 87 13.58 2.80 24.42
C GLU A 87 14.80 3.22 23.60
N GLY A 88 15.00 4.51 23.34
CA GLY A 88 16.11 5.03 22.55
C GLY A 88 16.05 4.66 21.06
N ILE A 89 14.93 4.10 20.59
CA ILE A 89 14.74 3.67 19.20
C ILE A 89 13.95 4.73 18.45
N ILE A 90 14.60 5.36 17.47
CA ILE A 90 13.99 6.40 16.64
C ILE A 90 13.13 5.75 15.56
N LEU A 91 11.81 5.92 15.66
CA LEU A 91 10.85 5.50 14.64
C LEU A 91 10.12 6.69 14.06
N SER A 92 9.95 6.71 12.74
CA SER A 92 9.12 7.73 12.10
C SER A 92 7.65 7.54 12.46
N GLN A 93 6.91 8.65 12.62
CA GLN A 93 5.48 8.63 12.93
C GLN A 93 4.66 7.76 11.95
N PRO A 94 4.90 7.77 10.61
CA PRO A 94 4.19 6.89 9.69
C PRO A 94 4.46 5.40 9.95
N THR A 95 5.66 5.06 10.41
CA THR A 95 6.03 3.67 10.74
C THR A 95 5.28 3.18 11.95
N VAL A 96 5.25 3.98 13.02
CA VAL A 96 4.45 3.70 14.23
C VAL A 96 2.97 3.58 13.88
N TYR A 97 2.45 4.52 13.08
CA TYR A 97 1.06 4.49 12.62
C TYR A 97 0.75 3.19 11.86
N ARG A 98 1.60 2.80 10.91
CA ARG A 98 1.41 1.58 10.11
C ARG A 98 1.45 0.33 10.97
N ILE A 99 2.41 0.22 11.90
CA ILE A 99 2.52 -0.91 12.83
C ILE A 99 1.24 -1.04 13.65
N LEU A 100 0.83 0.03 14.32
CA LEU A 100 -0.35 0.02 15.19
C LEU A 100 -1.64 -0.22 14.40
N SER A 101 -1.79 0.41 13.24
CA SER A 101 -2.96 0.21 12.37
C SER A 101 -3.03 -1.22 11.83
N SER A 102 -1.88 -1.82 11.46
CA SER A 102 -1.82 -3.21 11.01
C SER A 102 -2.17 -4.21 12.13
N ALA A 103 -1.94 -3.82 13.39
CA ALA A 103 -2.34 -4.58 14.57
C ALA A 103 -3.80 -4.30 15.00
N GLY A 104 -4.55 -3.50 14.24
CA GLY A 104 -5.93 -3.14 14.56
C GLY A 104 -6.08 -2.18 15.75
N ILE A 105 -4.97 -1.58 16.22
CA ILE A 105 -4.99 -0.62 17.32
C ILE A 105 -5.39 0.73 16.76
N GLU A 106 -6.41 1.33 17.37
CA GLU A 106 -6.90 2.65 17.01
C GLU A 106 -6.43 3.71 18.00
N SER A 107 -6.19 4.94 17.53
CA SER A 107 -5.90 6.05 18.44
C SER A 107 -7.18 6.48 19.15
N HIS A 108 -7.14 6.55 20.48
CA HIS A 108 -8.26 7.00 21.33
C HIS A 108 -8.80 8.38 20.93
N ARG A 109 -7.92 9.26 20.45
CA ARG A 109 -8.28 10.62 20.02
C ARG A 109 -8.18 10.73 18.50
N LYS A 110 -9.02 9.97 17.78
CA LYS A 110 -9.20 10.15 16.34
C LYS A 110 -9.94 11.46 16.09
N HIS A 111 -9.22 12.51 15.72
CA HIS A 111 -9.85 13.71 15.20
C HIS A 111 -10.41 13.40 13.80
N ARG A 112 -11.72 13.55 13.60
CA ARG A 112 -12.30 13.52 12.24
C ARG A 112 -11.62 14.62 11.45
N LYS A 113 -11.02 14.32 10.29
CA LYS A 113 -10.50 15.38 9.41
C LYS A 113 -11.67 16.32 9.14
N THR A 114 -11.59 17.55 9.65
CA THR A 114 -12.56 18.57 9.33
C THR A 114 -12.49 18.71 7.81
N HIS A 115 -13.63 18.55 7.14
CA HIS A 115 -13.67 18.79 5.71
C HIS A 115 -13.04 20.16 5.48
N LYS A 116 -12.08 20.24 4.55
CA LYS A 116 -11.58 21.54 4.11
C LYS A 116 -12.81 22.28 3.62
N THR A 117 -13.30 23.23 4.41
CA THR A 117 -14.39 24.10 3.99
C THR A 117 -13.87 24.80 2.75
N HIS A 118 -14.45 24.45 1.59
CA HIS A 118 -14.12 25.14 0.36
C HIS A 118 -14.30 26.63 0.61
N ARG A 119 -13.31 27.43 0.20
CA ARG A 119 -13.39 28.88 0.36
C ARG A 119 -14.66 29.34 -0.36
N SER A 120 -15.60 29.90 0.38
CA SER A 120 -16.82 30.44 -0.20
C SER A 120 -16.44 31.52 -1.22
N LYS A 121 -17.06 31.48 -2.41
CA LYS A 121 -16.87 32.54 -3.42
C LYS A 121 -17.36 33.86 -2.84
N LYS A 122 -16.72 34.98 -3.20
CA LYS A 122 -17.24 36.31 -2.83
C LYS A 122 -18.66 36.48 -3.40
N ARG A 123 -19.55 37.15 -2.66
CA ARG A 123 -20.90 37.48 -3.14
C ARG A 123 -20.80 38.30 -4.42
N LYS A 124 -21.64 37.99 -5.41
CA LYS A 124 -21.86 38.84 -6.58
C LYS A 124 -22.69 40.07 -6.15
N PRO A 125 -22.55 41.22 -6.84
CA PRO A 125 -23.20 42.47 -6.45
C PRO A 125 -24.74 42.42 -6.53
N GLN A 126 -25.31 41.50 -7.32
CA GLN A 126 -26.75 41.37 -7.54
C GLN A 126 -27.23 39.94 -7.28
N ALA A 127 -28.45 39.82 -6.74
CA ALA A 127 -29.13 38.54 -6.55
C ALA A 127 -29.35 37.83 -7.90
N GLY A 128 -29.20 36.49 -7.91
CA GLY A 128 -29.40 35.67 -9.11
C GLY A 128 -28.16 35.47 -10.00
N MET A 129 -27.13 36.32 -9.90
CA MET A 129 -25.87 36.18 -10.68
C MET A 129 -25.00 34.95 -10.33
N LEU A 130 -25.41 34.16 -9.34
CA LEU A 130 -24.73 32.94 -8.90
C LEU A 130 -25.50 31.67 -9.31
N LEU A 131 -26.68 31.81 -9.93
CA LEU A 131 -27.46 30.68 -10.46
C LEU A 131 -26.82 30.21 -11.76
N GLN A 132 -26.38 28.95 -11.77
CA GLN A 132 -26.00 28.25 -12.99
C GLN A 132 -27.18 27.33 -13.33
N ILE A 133 -27.91 27.66 -14.39
CA ILE A 133 -28.95 26.80 -14.95
C ILE A 133 -28.25 25.89 -15.97
N GLU A 134 -28.53 24.58 -15.91
CA GLU A 134 -28.04 23.57 -16.88
C GLU A 134 -28.72 23.68 -18.24
#